data_AF-A0A815LIH3-F1
#
_entry.id   AF-A0A815LIH3-F1
#
_cell.length_a   1.000
_cell.length_b   1.000
_cell.length_c   1.000
_cell.angle_alpha   90.00
_cell.angle_beta   90.00
_cell.angle_gamma   90.00
#
_symmetry.space_group_name_H-M   'P 1'
#
loop_
_entity.id
_entity.type
_entity.pdbx_description
1 polymer ?
#
loop_
_entity_poly.entity_id
_entity_poly.type
_entity_poly.pdbx_seq_one_letter_code
_entity_poly.pdbx_strand_id
1 'polypeptide(L)'
;MRMAILCAAVPAAGGIDGILTYGISHMQGIGGLKSWQWTFLLEGLPIIPLGVLVYVLLDKIPNAVQWLSNIEKQLLTNLLRDDAGVADSEPIPETRISWRQIYRDVDKPTYRRGHAICGGLIAVSIVATIILWVCLMKENNRRTNLSPEEYTREATIKEPCDRHPDVRYSL
;
A
#
# COMPACT_ATOMS: atom_id res chain seq x y z
N MET A 1 -20.00 -7.86 0.36
CA MET A 1 -19.25 -8.63 -0.67
C MET A 1 -18.15 -7.81 -1.35
N ARG A 2 -18.38 -6.58 -1.84
CA ARG A 2 -17.34 -5.76 -2.49
C ARG A 2 -16.09 -5.48 -1.63
N MET A 3 -16.27 -5.05 -0.38
CA MET A 3 -15.15 -4.83 0.55
C MET A 3 -14.40 -6.12 0.91
N ALA A 4 -15.08 -7.27 0.92
CA ALA A 4 -14.43 -8.56 1.18
C ALA A 4 -13.49 -8.97 0.03
N ILE A 5 -13.88 -8.68 -1.23
CA ILE A 5 -13.03 -8.92 -2.41
C ILE A 5 -11.79 -8.02 -2.36
N LEU A 6 -11.97 -6.73 -2.00
CA LEU A 6 -10.85 -5.80 -1.85
C LEU A 6 -9.90 -6.23 -0.72
N CYS A 7 -10.43 -6.61 0.44
CA CYS A 7 -9.62 -7.10 1.55
C CYS A 7 -8.91 -8.42 1.22
N ALA A 8 -9.50 -9.30 0.40
CA ALA A 8 -8.87 -10.54 -0.04
C ALA A 8 -7.78 -10.30 -1.10
N ALA A 9 -7.89 -9.24 -1.90
CA ALA A 9 -6.91 -8.90 -2.92
C ALA A 9 -5.57 -8.40 -2.33
N VAL A 10 -5.59 -7.75 -1.17
CA VAL A 10 -4.39 -7.18 -0.53
C VAL A 10 -3.36 -8.26 -0.14
N PRO A 11 -3.72 -9.35 0.58
CA PRO A 11 -2.78 -10.44 0.86
C PRO A 11 -2.32 -11.17 -0.40
N ALA A 12 -3.21 -11.33 -1.39
CA ALA A 12 -2.86 -11.98 -2.66
C ALA A 12 -1.80 -11.18 -3.43
N ALA A 13 -1.91 -9.84 -3.45
CA ALA A 13 -0.91 -8.96 -4.02
C ALA A 13 0.45 -9.09 -3.31
N GLY A 14 0.45 -9.14 -1.97
CA GLY A 14 1.69 -9.34 -1.20
C GLY A 14 2.39 -10.69 -1.48
N GLY A 15 1.63 -11.74 -1.78
CA GLY A 15 2.22 -13.03 -2.20
C GLY A 15 2.88 -12.96 -3.59
N ILE A 16 2.28 -12.20 -4.51
CA ILE A 16 2.81 -12.00 -5.87
C ILE A 16 4.08 -11.14 -5.82
N ASP A 17 4.08 -10.11 -4.98
CA ASP A 17 5.21 -9.21 -4.75
C ASP A 17 6.48 -9.97 -4.30
N GLY A 18 6.33 -10.97 -3.42
CA GLY A 18 7.43 -11.82 -2.98
C GLY A 18 8.07 -12.64 -4.12
N ILE A 19 7.26 -13.15 -5.06
CA ILE A 19 7.76 -13.90 -6.23
C ILE A 19 8.48 -12.95 -7.19
N LEU A 20 7.92 -11.75 -7.40
CA LEU A 20 8.52 -10.72 -8.24
C LEU A 20 9.88 -10.29 -7.67
N THR A 21 9.95 -10.02 -6.37
CA THR A 21 11.20 -9.67 -5.66
C THR A 21 12.24 -10.78 -5.78
N TYR A 22 11.83 -12.05 -5.67
CA TYR A 22 12.74 -13.18 -5.89
C TYR A 22 13.31 -13.20 -7.32
N GLY A 23 12.49 -12.93 -8.34
CA GLY A 23 12.95 -12.80 -9.72
C GLY A 23 13.93 -11.64 -9.92
N ILE A 24 13.63 -10.48 -9.32
CA ILE A 24 14.48 -9.28 -9.38
C ILE A 24 15.82 -9.50 -8.67
N SER A 25 15.85 -10.33 -7.62
CA SER A 25 17.12 -10.66 -6.94
C SER A 25 18.16 -11.29 -7.90
N HIS A 26 17.72 -12.01 -8.94
CA HIS A 26 18.59 -12.61 -9.96
C HIS A 26 19.03 -11.63 -11.05
N MET A 27 18.51 -10.40 -11.06
CA MET A 27 18.89 -9.35 -12.02
C MET A 27 20.12 -8.55 -11.57
N GLN A 28 20.85 -9.04 -10.57
CA GLN A 28 22.04 -8.40 -10.07
C GLN A 28 23.12 -8.31 -11.16
N GLY A 29 23.69 -7.11 -11.36
CA GLY A 29 24.77 -6.88 -12.31
C GLY A 29 24.31 -6.75 -13.77
N ILE A 30 23.04 -7.00 -14.07
CA ILE A 30 22.46 -6.73 -15.40
C ILE A 30 22.45 -5.21 -15.62
N GLY A 31 23.18 -4.75 -16.63
CA GLY A 31 23.33 -3.32 -16.92
C GLY A 31 24.21 -2.56 -15.92
N GLY A 32 25.00 -3.26 -15.09
CA GLY A 32 25.83 -2.65 -14.04
C GLY A 32 25.03 -2.15 -12.82
N LEU A 33 23.74 -2.47 -12.75
CA LEU A 33 22.84 -2.05 -11.69
C LEU A 33 22.68 -3.15 -10.62
N LYS A 34 22.47 -2.73 -9.38
CA LYS A 34 22.17 -3.61 -8.24
C LYS A 34 20.69 -3.99 -8.27
N SER A 35 20.32 -5.17 -7.75
CA SER A 35 18.94 -5.68 -7.76
C SER A 35 17.92 -4.72 -7.16
N TRP A 36 18.28 -4.00 -6.08
CA TRP A 36 17.39 -2.99 -5.47
C TRP A 36 17.04 -1.83 -6.41
N GLN A 37 17.94 -1.47 -7.34
CA GLN A 37 17.67 -0.42 -8.34
C GLN A 37 16.66 -0.91 -9.38
N TRP A 38 16.73 -2.19 -9.74
CA TRP A 38 15.75 -2.83 -10.61
C TRP A 38 14.37 -2.92 -9.95
N THR A 39 14.28 -3.13 -8.63
CA THR A 39 13.01 -3.06 -7.89
C THR A 39 12.35 -1.70 -8.08
N PHE A 40 13.07 -0.60 -7.85
CA PHE A 40 12.51 0.75 -8.05
C PHE A 40 12.13 1.04 -9.50
N LEU A 41 12.89 0.54 -10.48
CA LEU A 41 12.57 0.74 -11.90
C LEU A 41 11.34 -0.07 -12.32
N LEU A 42 11.24 -1.34 -11.91
CA LEU A 42 10.17 -2.23 -12.32
C LEU A 42 8.86 -1.98 -11.57
N GLU A 43 8.92 -1.57 -10.31
CA GLU A 43 7.72 -1.25 -9.52
C GLU A 43 7.37 0.24 -9.57
N GLY A 44 8.36 1.14 -9.55
CA GLY A 44 8.10 2.58 -9.54
C GLY A 44 7.72 3.16 -10.90
N LEU A 45 8.40 2.74 -11.97
CA LEU A 45 8.19 3.31 -13.30
C LEU A 45 6.77 3.07 -13.86
N PRO A 46 6.13 1.90 -13.69
CA PRO A 46 4.77 1.67 -14.18
C PRO A 46 3.69 2.41 -13.38
N ILE A 47 3.97 2.76 -12.12
CA ILE A 47 3.01 3.46 -11.24
C ILE A 47 2.82 4.91 -11.68
N ILE A 48 3.85 5.55 -12.24
CA ILE A 48 3.77 6.93 -12.76
C ILE A 48 2.70 7.07 -13.86
N PRO A 49 2.74 6.33 -15.00
CA PRO A 49 1.71 6.42 -16.02
C PRO A 49 0.37 5.87 -15.53
N LEU A 50 0.35 4.87 -14.64
CA LEU A 50 -0.90 4.39 -14.04
C LEU A 50 -1.58 5.48 -13.20
N GLY A 51 -0.82 6.25 -12.42
CA GLY A 51 -1.33 7.38 -11.66
C GLY A 51 -1.90 8.48 -12.55
N VAL A 52 -1.23 8.80 -13.66
CA VAL A 52 -1.74 9.73 -14.69
C VAL A 52 -3.01 9.19 -15.34
N LEU A 53 -3.04 7.90 -15.68
CA LEU A 53 -4.22 7.24 -16.25
C LEU A 53 -5.40 7.28 -15.28
N VAL A 54 -5.19 6.95 -14.00
CA VAL A 54 -6.21 7.05 -12.97
C VAL A 54 -6.68 8.49 -12.84
N TYR A 55 -5.78 9.48 -12.77
CA TYR A 55 -6.15 10.90 -12.71
C TYR A 55 -7.06 11.32 -13.88
N VAL A 56 -6.74 10.92 -15.11
CA VAL A 56 -7.54 11.24 -16.31
C VAL A 56 -8.85 10.44 -16.38
N LEU A 57 -8.87 9.19 -15.89
CA LEU A 57 -10.07 8.36 -15.86
C LEU A 57 -11.02 8.71 -14.71
N LEU A 58 -10.50 9.25 -13.61
CA LEU A 58 -11.26 9.60 -12.42
C LEU A 58 -12.26 10.74 -12.68
N ASP A 59 -11.90 11.74 -13.49
CA ASP A 59 -12.84 12.81 -13.88
C ASP A 59 -14.02 12.31 -14.72
N LYS A 60 -13.93 11.10 -15.30
CA LYS A 60 -14.97 10.54 -16.18
C LYS A 60 -15.99 9.65 -15.44
N ILE A 61 -15.92 9.55 -14.11
CA ILE A 61 -16.80 8.68 -13.30
C ILE A 61 -18.30 8.87 -13.57
N PRO A 62 -18.87 10.08 -13.80
CA PRO A 62 -20.31 10.20 -14.00
C PRO A 62 -20.80 9.58 -15.33
N ASN A 63 -19.96 9.57 -16.37
CA ASN A 63 -20.35 9.20 -17.74
C ASN A 63 -19.69 7.91 -18.27
N ALA A 64 -18.63 7.41 -17.63
CA ALA A 64 -17.86 6.26 -18.11
C ALA A 64 -18.45 4.89 -17.75
N VAL A 65 -19.41 4.82 -16.83
CA VAL A 65 -19.97 3.54 -16.39
C VAL A 65 -21.05 3.06 -17.36
N GLN A 66 -20.64 2.49 -18.49
CA GLN A 66 -21.54 1.91 -19.50
C GLN A 66 -22.18 0.59 -19.06
N TRP A 67 -21.59 -0.10 -18.08
CA TRP A 67 -22.08 -1.38 -17.55
C TRP A 67 -23.33 -1.23 -16.64
N LEU A 68 -23.59 -0.01 -16.18
CA LEU A 68 -24.56 0.27 -15.13
C LEU A 68 -25.89 0.67 -15.77
N SER A 69 -26.97 -0.02 -15.43
CA SER A 69 -28.28 0.29 -16.00
C SER A 69 -28.73 1.70 -15.62
N ASN A 70 -29.62 2.31 -16.41
CA ASN A 70 -30.13 3.65 -16.11
C ASN A 70 -30.76 3.75 -14.70
N ILE A 71 -31.32 2.65 -14.21
CA ILE A 71 -31.89 2.54 -12.85
C ILE A 71 -30.77 2.54 -11.80
N GLU A 72 -29.71 1.79 -12.03
CA GLU A 72 -28.57 1.73 -11.10
C GLU A 72 -27.82 3.07 -11.06
N LYS A 73 -27.77 3.80 -12.18
CA LYS A 73 -27.19 5.16 -12.25
C LYS A 73 -28.01 6.14 -11.43
N GLN A 74 -29.35 6.07 -11.51
CA GLN A 74 -30.23 6.89 -10.67
C GLN A 74 -30.07 6.53 -9.19
N LEU A 75 -29.99 5.24 -8.85
CA LEU A 75 -29.70 4.77 -7.49
C LEU A 75 -28.36 5.26 -6.97
N LEU A 76 -27.28 5.15 -7.75
CA LEU A 76 -25.97 5.70 -7.36
C LEU A 76 -26.02 7.21 -7.20
N THR A 77 -26.71 7.92 -8.08
CA THR A 77 -26.86 9.38 -8.00
C THR A 77 -27.58 9.78 -6.71
N ASN A 78 -28.64 9.05 -6.35
CA ASN A 78 -29.39 9.28 -5.12
C ASN A 78 -28.55 8.92 -3.89
N LEU A 79 -27.81 7.79 -3.92
CA LEU A 79 -26.89 7.42 -2.84
C LEU A 79 -25.76 8.44 -2.65
N LEU A 80 -25.19 8.95 -3.75
CA LEU A 80 -24.16 9.99 -3.71
C LEU A 80 -24.71 11.31 -3.19
N ARG A 81 -25.96 11.66 -3.50
CA ARG A 81 -26.66 12.83 -2.95
C ARG A 81 -26.93 12.69 -1.46
N ASP A 82 -27.41 11.52 -1.03
CA ASP A 82 -27.64 11.18 0.37
C ASP A 82 -26.33 11.23 1.17
N ASP A 83 -25.25 10.64 0.66
CA ASP A 83 -23.92 10.68 1.30
C ASP A 83 -23.31 12.10 1.29
N ALA A 84 -23.65 12.95 0.32
CA ALA A 84 -23.22 14.34 0.27
C ALA A 84 -24.06 15.28 1.15
N GLY A 85 -25.27 14.85 1.56
CA GLY A 85 -26.23 15.65 2.34
C GLY A 85 -26.86 16.79 1.54
N VAL A 86 -27.05 16.62 0.24
CA VAL A 86 -27.49 17.66 -0.70
C VAL A 86 -28.96 17.46 -1.08
N ALA A 87 -29.77 18.51 -1.02
CA ALA A 87 -31.21 18.46 -1.36
C ALA A 87 -31.42 18.24 -2.87
N ASP A 88 -32.57 17.64 -3.24
CA ASP A 88 -32.89 17.20 -4.62
C ASP A 88 -32.74 18.27 -5.72
N SER A 89 -32.80 19.56 -5.35
CA SER A 89 -32.72 20.72 -6.24
C SER A 89 -31.31 21.26 -6.47
N GLU A 90 -30.32 20.81 -5.70
CA GLU A 90 -28.95 21.34 -5.74
C GLU A 90 -28.06 20.51 -6.67
N PRO A 91 -27.23 21.13 -7.53
CA PRO A 91 -26.28 20.41 -8.37
C PRO A 91 -25.28 19.65 -7.49
N ILE A 92 -25.02 18.39 -7.84
CA ILE A 92 -24.12 17.51 -7.09
C ILE A 92 -22.74 18.18 -7.12
N PRO A 93 -22.19 18.61 -5.97
CA PRO A 93 -20.89 19.26 -5.93
C PRO A 93 -19.87 18.27 -6.50
N GLU A 94 -19.00 18.73 -7.40
CA GLU A 94 -17.91 17.93 -7.98
C GLU A 94 -17.21 17.16 -6.85
N THR A 95 -17.49 15.87 -6.75
CA THR A 95 -17.03 15.04 -5.65
C THR A 95 -15.55 14.77 -5.86
N ARG A 96 -14.70 15.73 -5.48
CA ARG A 96 -13.34 15.42 -5.03
C ARG A 96 -13.50 14.28 -4.05
N ILE A 97 -12.82 13.15 -4.29
CA ILE A 97 -12.74 11.98 -3.41
C ILE A 97 -12.79 12.47 -1.95
N SER A 98 -13.97 12.40 -1.34
CA SER A 98 -14.24 13.15 -0.13
C SER A 98 -13.90 12.27 1.04
N TRP A 99 -12.97 12.72 1.88
CA TRP A 99 -12.55 12.09 3.15
C TRP A 99 -13.72 11.77 4.10
N ARG A 100 -14.94 12.25 3.79
CA ARG A 100 -16.24 11.92 4.40
C ARG A 100 -16.57 10.42 4.47
N GLN A 101 -15.90 9.54 3.70
CA GLN A 101 -16.15 8.09 3.84
C GLN A 101 -15.64 7.50 5.17
N ILE A 102 -14.63 8.10 5.80
CA ILE A 102 -14.12 7.66 7.12
C ILE A 102 -14.82 8.42 8.26
N TYR A 103 -15.09 9.71 8.07
CA TYR A 103 -15.81 10.57 9.00
C TYR A 103 -17.16 10.97 8.40
N ARG A 104 -18.17 10.11 8.58
CA ARG A 104 -19.51 10.34 8.04
C ARG A 104 -20.26 11.38 8.87
N ASP A 105 -21.03 12.25 8.22
CA ASP A 105 -21.83 13.27 8.91
C ASP A 105 -22.89 12.68 9.84
N VAL A 106 -23.36 11.46 9.55
CA VAL A 106 -24.31 10.72 10.41
C VAL A 106 -23.73 10.35 11.78
N ASP A 107 -22.40 10.33 11.91
CA ASP A 107 -21.72 10.00 13.16
C ASP A 107 -21.36 11.26 13.98
N LYS A 108 -21.80 12.47 13.55
CA LYS A 108 -21.68 13.70 14.34
C LYS A 108 -22.41 13.58 15.69
N PRO A 109 -21.88 14.18 16.78
CA PRO A 109 -20.64 14.95 16.87
C PRO A 109 -19.39 14.13 17.24
N THR A 110 -19.54 12.85 17.58
CA THR A 110 -18.46 12.07 18.25
C THR A 110 -17.64 11.18 17.30
N TYR A 111 -18.12 10.90 16.09
CA TYR A 111 -17.43 10.13 15.04
C TYR A 111 -16.75 8.84 15.51
N ARG A 112 -17.36 8.13 16.47
CA ARG A 112 -16.74 6.98 17.17
C ARG A 112 -16.26 5.88 16.23
N ARG A 113 -17.00 5.63 15.13
CA ARG A 113 -16.65 4.61 14.13
C ARG A 113 -15.39 4.98 13.36
N GLY A 114 -15.29 6.23 12.89
CA GLY A 114 -14.09 6.73 12.21
C GLY A 114 -12.86 6.65 13.12
N HIS A 115 -12.99 7.12 14.36
CA HIS A 115 -11.91 7.04 15.35
C HIS A 115 -11.49 5.60 15.68
N ALA A 116 -12.44 4.66 15.77
CA ALA A 116 -12.11 3.25 16.01
C ALA A 116 -11.33 2.61 14.86
N ILE A 117 -11.67 2.93 13.61
CA ILE A 117 -10.95 2.46 12.41
C ILE A 117 -9.52 3.03 12.40
N CYS A 118 -9.38 4.35 12.57
CA CYS A 118 -8.07 4.99 12.62
C CYS A 118 -7.21 4.46 13.77
N GLY A 119 -7.79 4.29 14.97
CA GLY A 119 -7.11 3.73 16.12
C GLY A 119 -6.65 2.28 15.89
N GLY A 120 -7.49 1.46 15.26
CA GLY A 120 -7.15 0.09 14.87
C GLY A 120 -5.98 0.03 13.88
N LEU A 121 -5.99 0.88 12.84
CA LEU A 121 -4.90 0.96 11.87
C LEU A 121 -3.59 1.42 12.50
N ILE A 122 -3.65 2.43 13.37
CA ILE A 122 -2.50 2.91 14.12
C ILE A 122 -1.96 1.80 15.04
N ALA A 123 -2.83 1.08 15.75
CA ALA A 123 -2.42 -0.02 16.62
C ALA A 123 -1.72 -1.14 15.84
N VAL A 124 -2.26 -1.54 14.68
CA VAL A 124 -1.61 -2.53 13.80
C VAL A 124 -0.26 -2.03 13.31
N SER A 125 -0.17 -0.76 12.90
CA SER A 125 1.09 -0.15 12.47
C SER A 125 2.14 -0.11 13.58
N ILE A 126 1.73 0.23 14.81
CA ILE A 126 2.61 0.23 15.98
C ILE A 126 3.11 -1.18 16.27
N VAL A 127 2.22 -2.18 16.29
CA VAL A 127 2.59 -3.58 16.53
C VAL A 127 3.56 -4.08 15.46
N ALA A 128 3.28 -3.83 14.19
CA ALA A 128 4.17 -4.21 13.09
C ALA A 128 5.54 -3.52 13.22
N THR A 129 5.55 -2.24 13.59
CA THR A 129 6.79 -1.46 13.80
C THR A 129 7.60 -2.02 14.98
N ILE A 130 6.96 -2.36 16.09
CA ILE A 130 7.62 -2.97 17.25
C ILE A 130 8.19 -4.34 16.89
N ILE A 131 7.44 -5.17 16.17
CA ILE A 131 7.92 -6.48 15.70
C ILE A 131 9.14 -6.30 14.81
N LEU A 132 9.07 -5.40 13.82
CA LEU A 132 10.18 -5.12 12.93
C LEU A 132 11.39 -4.61 13.72
N TRP A 133 11.19 -3.67 14.64
CA TRP A 133 12.25 -3.14 15.51
C TRP A 133 12.92 -4.23 16.36
N VAL A 134 12.15 -5.15 16.96
CA VAL A 134 12.69 -6.30 17.70
C VAL A 134 13.46 -7.24 16.79
N CYS A 135 12.95 -7.55 15.60
CA CYS A 135 13.64 -8.38 14.61
C CYS A 135 14.96 -7.76 14.17
N LEU A 136 14.97 -6.44 13.89
CA LEU A 136 16.16 -5.70 13.48
C LEU A 136 17.19 -5.61 14.62
N MET A 137 16.75 -5.39 15.86
CA MET A 137 17.64 -5.45 17.04
C MET A 137 18.27 -6.83 17.20
N LYS A 138 17.46 -7.90 17.09
CA LYS A 138 17.95 -9.27 17.20
C LYS A 138 18.96 -9.58 16.11
N GLU A 139 18.73 -9.12 14.89
CA GLU A 139 19.64 -9.31 13.76
C GLU A 139 20.92 -8.49 13.93
N ASN A 140 20.84 -7.24 14.39
CA ASN A 140 22.02 -6.43 14.73
C ASN A 140 22.86 -7.11 15.83
N ASN A 141 22.22 -7.60 16.90
CA ASN A 141 22.90 -8.33 17.99
C ASN A 141 23.50 -9.67 17.54
N ARG A 142 22.87 -10.36 16.58
CA ARG A 142 23.44 -11.56 15.97
C ARG A 142 24.74 -11.18 15.23
N ARG A 143 24.71 -10.11 14.43
CA ARG A 143 25.87 -9.67 13.63
C ARG A 143 27.04 -9.16 14.47
N THR A 144 26.78 -8.55 15.62
CA THR A 144 27.85 -8.14 16.54
C THR A 144 28.53 -9.32 17.23
N ASN A 145 27.83 -10.46 17.36
CA ASN A 145 28.33 -11.66 18.05
C ASN A 145 28.72 -12.79 17.08
N LEU A 146 28.97 -12.47 15.82
CA LEU A 146 29.45 -13.44 14.83
C LEU A 146 30.86 -13.93 15.19
N SER A 147 31.08 -15.25 15.09
CA SER A 147 32.44 -15.79 15.21
C SER A 147 33.31 -15.35 14.01
N PRO A 148 34.64 -15.27 14.16
CA PRO A 148 35.54 -14.86 13.07
C PRO A 148 35.41 -15.73 11.80
N GLU A 149 35.17 -17.03 11.96
CA GLU A 149 34.96 -17.96 10.84
C GLU A 149 33.63 -17.69 10.12
N GLU A 150 32.55 -17.46 10.86
CA GLU A 150 31.25 -17.13 10.28
C GLU A 150 31.24 -15.77 9.60
N TYR A 151 31.91 -14.77 10.19
CA TYR A 151 32.08 -13.46 9.57
C TYR A 151 32.74 -13.60 8.20
N THR A 152 33.85 -14.34 8.13
CA THR A 152 34.59 -14.55 6.88
C THR A 152 33.72 -15.28 5.85
N ARG A 153 32.95 -16.28 6.29
CA ARG A 153 32.00 -17.00 5.42
C ARG A 153 30.92 -16.08 4.87
N GLU A 154 30.30 -15.24 5.71
CA GLU A 154 29.25 -14.29 5.30
C GLU A 154 29.81 -13.16 4.41
N ALA A 155 31.03 -12.68 4.68
CA ALA A 155 31.71 -11.65 3.88
C ALA A 155 32.15 -12.16 2.50
N THR A 156 32.45 -13.45 2.38
CA THR A 156 32.91 -14.07 1.11
C THR A 156 31.74 -14.49 0.22
N ILE A 157 30.49 -14.32 0.66
CA ILE A 157 29.31 -14.53 -0.18
C ILE A 157 29.44 -13.61 -1.40
N LYS A 158 29.40 -14.20 -2.60
CA LYS A 158 29.65 -13.52 -3.88
C LYS A 158 28.85 -12.23 -4.05
N GLU A 159 27.62 -12.20 -3.52
CA GLU A 159 26.71 -11.06 -3.60
C GLU A 159 25.89 -10.95 -2.31
N PRO A 160 26.41 -10.28 -1.27
CA PRO A 160 25.74 -10.30 0.02
C PRO A 160 24.59 -9.29 0.12
N CYS A 161 24.50 -8.26 -0.73
CA CYS A 161 23.51 -7.16 -0.63
C CYS A 161 23.32 -6.70 0.83
N ASP A 162 22.20 -7.08 1.48
CA ASP A 162 21.86 -6.73 2.88
C ASP A 162 22.36 -7.76 3.91
N ARG A 163 22.83 -8.91 3.42
CA ARG A 163 23.38 -10.02 4.20
C ARG A 163 24.84 -9.82 4.59
N HIS A 164 25.47 -8.72 4.17
CA HIS A 164 26.86 -8.44 4.51
C HIS A 164 27.00 -8.22 6.03
N PRO A 165 27.96 -8.87 6.70
CA PRO A 165 28.04 -8.86 8.16
C PRO A 165 28.30 -7.46 8.74
N ASP A 166 28.83 -6.52 7.97
CA ASP A 166 29.03 -5.11 8.39
C ASP A 166 27.80 -4.23 8.25
N VAL A 167 26.78 -4.65 7.49
CA VAL A 167 25.54 -3.86 7.37
C VAL A 167 24.87 -3.81 8.74
N ARG A 168 24.54 -2.60 9.18
CA ARG A 168 23.80 -2.34 10.41
C ARG A 168 22.50 -1.64 10.05
N TYR A 169 21.41 -2.13 10.61
CA TYR A 169 20.14 -1.43 10.52
C TYR A 169 20.14 -0.30 11.55
N SER A 170 20.03 0.95 11.11
CA SER A 170 19.83 2.09 12.02
C SER A 170 18.45 1.96 12.65
N LEU A 171 18.42 1.91 13.99
CA LEU A 171 17.20 1.79 14.80
C LEU A 171 16.70 3.16 15.24
#